data_AF-A0A6A3LQD4-F1
#
_entry.id   AF-A0A6A3LQD4-F1
#
_cell.length_a   1.000
_cell.length_b   1.000
_cell.length_c   1.000
_cell.angle_alpha   90.00
_cell.angle_beta   90.00
_cell.angle_gamma   90.00
#
_symmetry.space_group_name_H-M   'P 1'
#
loop_
_entity.id
_entity.type
_entity.pdbx_description
1 polymer ?
#
loop_
_entity_poly.entity_id
_entity_poly.type
_entity_poly.pdbx_seq_one_letter_code
_entity_poly.pdbx_strand_id
1 'polypeptide(L)'
;MMDDMIVLDAFSFGSVDTESGTSFNVLVTSRRVFRNIVTCARDQGQQLVCSTDGTYKLHFGGWPVVDCGSSAVFWDRNSYVHRFVPWLSMFVRIESTDAYRRMFGVTKARAALLFGLEGFLDLNASMASVPVRRAPGRPPNRRPALATESREEGYFNVDRLVRLFLQRLGQPLKWKVIADMDVEVEGDIESSMFIGQVVGFRLSDGVYIWSVRFTDGDLCDYEAEQLARAVNRAHEIDVSVTSE
;
A
#
# COMPACT_ATOMS: atom_id res chain seq x y z
N MET A 1 -9.62 13.32 -35.00
CA MET A 1 -10.56 13.90 -34.04
C MET A 1 -9.73 14.31 -32.83
N MET A 2 -9.64 15.60 -32.51
CA MET A 2 -8.95 16.04 -31.29
C MET A 2 -9.73 15.52 -30.07
N ASP A 3 -9.02 14.98 -29.09
CA ASP A 3 -9.63 14.61 -27.81
C ASP A 3 -9.87 15.90 -27.02
N ASP A 4 -11.08 16.45 -27.10
CA ASP A 4 -11.45 17.62 -26.32
C ASP A 4 -11.38 17.32 -24.82
N MET A 5 -10.81 18.25 -24.07
CA MET A 5 -10.78 18.20 -22.62
C MET A 5 -12.19 18.45 -22.06
N ILE A 6 -12.64 17.54 -21.20
CA ILE A 6 -13.92 17.59 -20.50
C ILE A 6 -13.64 17.84 -19.03
N VAL A 7 -14.22 18.90 -18.47
CA VAL A 7 -14.24 19.15 -17.03
C VAL A 7 -15.40 18.36 -16.42
N LEU A 8 -15.08 17.42 -15.54
CA LEU A 8 -16.07 16.59 -14.85
C LEU A 8 -16.60 17.25 -13.57
N ASP A 9 -15.74 18.02 -12.89
CA ASP A 9 -16.06 18.79 -11.69
C ASP A 9 -15.01 19.89 -11.46
N ALA A 10 -15.44 20.97 -10.81
CA ALA A 10 -14.57 22.01 -10.29
C ALA A 10 -14.97 22.27 -8.84
N PHE A 11 -13.99 22.23 -7.92
CA PHE A 11 -14.26 22.28 -6.48
C PHE A 11 -13.16 23.02 -5.74
N SER A 12 -13.48 23.57 -4.58
CA SER A 12 -12.51 24.18 -3.67
C SER A 12 -12.72 23.61 -2.27
N PHE A 13 -11.63 23.53 -1.50
CA PHE A 13 -11.69 23.32 -0.06
C PHE A 13 -11.30 24.63 0.60
N GLY A 14 -11.96 24.97 1.71
CA GLY A 14 -11.76 26.25 2.40
C GLY A 14 -10.28 26.51 2.67
N SER A 15 -9.78 27.64 2.18
CA SER A 15 -8.43 28.10 2.51
C SER A 15 -8.46 28.77 3.89
N VAL A 16 -7.54 28.38 4.77
CA VAL A 16 -7.28 29.05 6.05
C VAL A 16 -6.42 30.31 5.86
N ASP A 17 -5.95 30.61 4.64
CA ASP A 17 -5.09 31.78 4.38
C ASP A 17 -5.81 32.82 3.52
N THR A 18 -6.34 33.85 4.19
CA THR A 18 -7.06 35.01 3.63
C THR A 18 -6.25 35.88 2.65
N GLU A 19 -4.97 35.58 2.40
CA GLU A 19 -4.11 36.37 1.50
C GLU A 19 -3.93 35.77 0.09
N SER A 20 -4.21 34.48 -0.11
CA SER A 20 -4.10 33.84 -1.42
C SER A 20 -5.48 33.48 -1.93
N GLY A 21 -5.96 34.16 -2.98
CA GLY A 21 -7.32 34.03 -3.51
C GLY A 21 -7.80 32.59 -3.69
N THR A 22 -9.12 32.39 -3.72
CA THR A 22 -9.78 31.09 -3.84
C THR A 22 -9.22 30.27 -5.00
N SER A 23 -8.47 29.21 -4.69
CA SER A 23 -7.95 28.27 -5.69
C SER A 23 -8.98 27.18 -5.98
N PHE A 24 -9.27 26.96 -7.25
CA PHE A 24 -10.14 25.87 -7.71
C PHE A 24 -9.31 24.66 -8.13
N ASN A 25 -9.69 23.51 -7.60
CA ASN A 25 -9.23 22.21 -8.05
C ASN A 25 -10.18 21.72 -9.17
N VAL A 26 -9.66 20.95 -10.12
CA VAL A 26 -10.43 20.54 -11.31
C VAL A 26 -10.20 19.06 -11.60
N LEU A 27 -11.28 18.36 -11.93
CA LEU A 27 -11.23 17.00 -12.48
C LEU A 27 -11.46 17.09 -13.98
N VAL A 28 -10.51 16.58 -14.76
CA VAL A 28 -10.57 16.62 -16.22
C VAL A 28 -10.37 15.23 -16.82
N THR A 29 -10.95 15.01 -17.98
CA THR A 29 -10.75 13.81 -18.80
C THR A 29 -10.92 14.15 -20.28
N SER A 30 -10.87 13.16 -21.16
CA SER A 30 -11.38 13.26 -22.52
C SER A 30 -12.38 12.14 -22.77
N ARG A 31 -13.14 12.22 -23.88
CA ARG A 31 -14.07 11.13 -24.26
C ARG A 31 -13.36 9.79 -24.38
N ARG A 32 -12.16 9.77 -24.96
CA ARG A 32 -11.37 8.55 -25.13
C ARG A 32 -10.85 8.01 -23.80
N VAL A 33 -10.33 8.87 -22.94
CA VAL A 33 -9.76 8.46 -21.64
C VAL A 33 -10.86 7.98 -20.69
N PHE A 34 -11.98 8.70 -20.57
CA PHE A 34 -13.04 8.31 -19.63
C PHE A 34 -13.73 6.99 -20.00
N ARG A 35 -13.78 6.64 -21.29
CA ARG A 35 -14.32 5.36 -21.77
C ARG A 35 -13.54 4.15 -21.28
N ASN A 36 -12.29 4.31 -20.87
CA ASN A 36 -11.51 3.21 -20.29
C ASN A 36 -12.20 2.56 -19.09
N ILE A 37 -13.01 3.32 -18.33
CA ILE A 37 -13.81 2.79 -17.21
C ILE A 37 -14.71 1.63 -17.66
N VAL A 38 -15.31 1.72 -18.85
CA VAL A 38 -16.23 0.68 -19.36
C VAL A 38 -15.50 -0.64 -19.58
N THR A 39 -14.30 -0.57 -20.16
CA THR A 39 -13.45 -1.75 -20.35
C THR A 39 -13.00 -2.33 -19.01
N CYS A 40 -12.50 -1.48 -18.10
CA CYS A 40 -12.08 -1.94 -16.77
C CYS A 40 -13.23 -2.58 -15.97
N ALA A 41 -14.43 -1.99 -16.01
CA ALA A 41 -15.60 -2.53 -15.32
C ALA A 41 -16.06 -3.85 -15.92
N ARG A 42 -15.96 -4.01 -17.26
CA ARG A 42 -16.25 -5.29 -17.93
C ARG A 42 -15.26 -6.38 -17.49
N ASP A 43 -13.98 -6.04 -17.42
CA ASP A 43 -12.91 -7.02 -17.20
C ASP A 43 -12.76 -7.41 -15.71
N GLN A 44 -13.08 -6.52 -14.77
CA GLN A 44 -12.89 -6.72 -13.32
C GLN A 44 -14.19 -6.87 -12.53
N GLY A 45 -15.35 -6.60 -13.14
CA GLY A 45 -16.66 -6.68 -12.48
C GLY A 45 -16.78 -5.74 -11.28
N GLN A 46 -17.43 -6.22 -10.20
CA GLN A 46 -17.62 -5.44 -8.97
C GLN A 46 -16.38 -5.35 -8.07
N GLN A 47 -15.26 -5.96 -8.45
CA GLN A 47 -14.01 -5.91 -7.70
C GLN A 47 -13.08 -4.77 -8.16
N LEU A 48 -13.58 -3.86 -9.00
CA LEU A 48 -12.78 -2.75 -9.51
C LEU A 48 -12.46 -1.76 -8.40
N VAL A 49 -11.16 -1.59 -8.12
CA VAL A 49 -10.62 -0.58 -7.20
C VAL A 49 -9.95 0.52 -8.02
N CYS A 50 -10.30 1.80 -7.82
CA CYS A 50 -9.51 2.89 -8.45
C CYS A 50 -8.13 2.91 -7.78
N SER A 51 -7.11 3.06 -8.61
CA SER A 51 -5.73 3.30 -8.20
C SER A 51 -5.27 4.65 -8.73
N THR A 52 -4.29 5.25 -8.06
CA THR A 52 -3.59 6.43 -8.53
C THR A 52 -2.16 6.07 -8.92
N ASP A 53 -1.71 6.51 -10.09
CA ASP A 53 -0.37 6.17 -10.62
C ASP A 53 0.76 7.01 -10.00
N GLY A 54 0.44 7.77 -8.95
CA GLY A 54 1.33 8.72 -8.28
C GLY A 54 0.94 10.17 -8.53
N THR A 55 1.68 11.05 -7.86
CA THR A 55 1.46 12.50 -7.89
C THR A 55 2.56 13.16 -8.72
N TYR A 56 2.18 13.78 -9.84
CA TYR A 56 3.08 14.52 -10.72
C TYR A 56 3.05 16.01 -10.36
N LYS A 57 4.21 16.67 -10.24
CA LYS A 57 4.25 18.13 -10.07
C LYS A 57 4.41 18.78 -11.44
N LEU A 58 3.48 19.64 -11.84
CA LEU A 58 3.67 20.48 -13.01
C LEU A 58 4.72 21.56 -12.73
N HIS A 59 5.74 21.63 -13.59
CA HIS A 59 6.89 22.54 -13.45
C HIS A 59 6.50 24.02 -13.35
N PHE A 60 5.39 24.43 -13.95
CA PHE A 60 4.87 25.79 -13.86
C PHE A 60 3.71 25.85 -12.87
N GLY A 61 3.98 26.38 -11.67
CA GLY A 61 2.95 26.68 -10.66
C GLY A 61 2.85 25.71 -9.49
N GLY A 62 3.60 24.60 -9.49
CA GLY A 62 3.67 23.71 -8.33
C GLY A 62 2.37 22.96 -8.02
N TRP A 63 1.45 22.86 -8.99
CA TRP A 63 0.19 22.14 -8.84
C TRP A 63 0.42 20.62 -8.97
N PRO A 64 0.06 19.83 -7.95
CA PRO A 64 -0.09 18.39 -8.08
C PRO A 64 -1.13 18.01 -9.15
N VAL A 65 -0.74 17.08 -10.01
CA VAL A 65 -1.62 16.32 -10.90
C VAL A 65 -1.63 14.89 -10.44
N VAL A 66 -2.84 14.35 -10.27
CA VAL A 66 -3.06 12.97 -9.86
C VAL A 66 -3.95 12.29 -10.88
N ASP A 67 -3.49 11.20 -11.47
CA ASP A 67 -4.32 10.39 -12.36
C ASP A 67 -5.09 9.34 -11.55
N CYS A 68 -6.42 9.23 -11.75
CA CYS A 68 -7.22 8.08 -11.29
C CYS A 68 -7.48 7.16 -12.46
N GLY A 69 -7.33 5.88 -12.20
CA GLY A 69 -7.47 4.82 -13.19
C GLY A 69 -7.59 3.46 -12.51
N SER A 70 -7.40 2.40 -13.28
CA SER A 70 -7.16 1.06 -12.73
C SER A 70 -5.92 0.46 -13.38
N SER A 71 -5.47 -0.69 -12.88
CA SER A 71 -4.45 -1.49 -13.54
C SER A 71 -5.12 -2.59 -14.35
N ALA A 72 -4.67 -2.77 -15.59
CA ALA A 72 -5.09 -3.89 -16.42
C ALA A 72 -3.87 -4.72 -16.83
N VAL A 73 -4.12 -5.99 -17.12
CA VAL A 73 -3.10 -6.93 -17.57
C VAL A 73 -3.06 -6.91 -19.10
N PHE A 74 -1.88 -6.66 -19.67
CA PHE A 74 -1.65 -6.69 -21.11
C PHE A 74 -0.65 -7.80 -21.44
N TRP A 75 -0.87 -8.49 -22.56
CA TRP A 75 0.15 -9.33 -23.16
C TRP A 75 1.08 -8.47 -24.01
N ASP A 76 2.34 -8.37 -23.61
CA ASP A 76 3.36 -7.58 -24.31
C ASP A 76 4.72 -8.30 -24.26
N ARG A 77 5.44 -8.30 -25.40
CA ARG A 77 6.77 -8.93 -25.54
C ARG A 77 6.87 -10.33 -24.93
N ASN A 78 5.88 -11.18 -25.22
CA ASN A 78 5.81 -12.56 -24.75
C ASN A 78 5.69 -12.72 -23.21
N SER A 79 5.13 -11.71 -22.53
CA SER A 79 4.90 -11.72 -21.09
C SER A 79 3.63 -10.95 -20.74
N TYR A 80 3.01 -11.28 -19.60
CA TYR A 80 1.94 -10.46 -19.05
C TYR A 80 2.51 -9.31 -18.20
N VAL A 81 2.09 -8.09 -18.51
CA VAL A 81 2.52 -6.86 -17.84
C VAL A 81 1.33 -6.10 -17.28
N HIS A 82 1.46 -5.62 -16.04
CA HIS A 82 0.49 -4.69 -15.44
C HIS A 82 0.75 -3.29 -15.98
N ARG A 83 -0.27 -2.65 -16.56
CA ARG A 83 -0.20 -1.25 -16.98
C ARG A 83 -1.32 -0.43 -16.36
N PHE A 84 -1.02 0.82 -16.07
CA PHE A 84 -2.02 1.77 -15.64
C PHE A 84 -2.92 2.14 -16.82
N VAL A 85 -4.22 2.17 -16.56
CA VAL A 85 -5.23 2.61 -17.51
C VAL A 85 -5.90 3.84 -16.91
N PRO A 86 -5.50 5.06 -17.32
CA PRO A 86 -6.04 6.29 -16.77
C PRO A 86 -7.49 6.49 -17.19
N TRP A 87 -8.28 7.10 -16.30
CA TRP A 87 -9.68 7.45 -16.53
C TRP A 87 -9.89 8.96 -16.49
N LEU A 88 -9.21 9.65 -15.58
CA LEU A 88 -9.24 11.09 -15.43
C LEU A 88 -7.99 11.59 -14.69
N SER A 89 -7.76 12.89 -14.76
CA SER A 89 -6.71 13.58 -14.01
C SER A 89 -7.34 14.62 -13.09
N MET A 90 -6.81 14.72 -11.88
CA MET A 90 -7.16 15.72 -10.88
C MET A 90 -6.03 16.73 -10.74
N PHE A 91 -6.35 18.00 -10.92
CA PHE A 91 -5.47 19.13 -10.67
C PHE A 91 -5.87 19.73 -9.33
N VAL A 92 -4.98 19.65 -8.34
CA VAL A 92 -5.25 20.15 -6.99
C VAL A 92 -4.13 21.04 -6.50
N ARG A 93 -4.45 22.04 -5.69
CA ARG A 93 -3.42 22.87 -5.04
C ARG A 93 -2.74 22.10 -3.91
N ILE A 94 -3.51 21.34 -3.14
CA ILE A 94 -3.05 20.50 -2.04
C ILE A 94 -3.74 19.14 -2.18
N GLU A 95 -2.94 18.08 -2.19
CA GLU A 95 -3.42 16.71 -2.13
C GLU A 95 -3.94 16.42 -0.71
N SER A 96 -5.20 16.03 -0.59
CA SER A 96 -5.84 15.74 0.70
C SER A 96 -6.81 14.57 0.58
N THR A 97 -7.14 13.95 1.72
CA THR A 97 -8.16 12.91 1.79
C THR A 97 -9.50 13.37 1.19
N ASP A 98 -9.85 14.64 1.38
CA ASP A 98 -11.08 15.21 0.81
C ASP A 98 -11.00 15.38 -0.71
N ALA A 99 -9.83 15.74 -1.24
CA ALA A 99 -9.60 15.78 -2.68
C ALA A 99 -9.79 14.41 -3.33
N TYR A 100 -9.21 13.36 -2.72
CA TYR A 100 -9.37 11.98 -3.17
C TYR A 100 -10.81 11.49 -3.09
N ARG A 101 -11.48 11.74 -1.97
CA ARG A 101 -12.88 11.38 -1.78
C ARG A 101 -13.76 12.05 -2.83
N ARG A 102 -13.50 13.33 -3.13
CA ARG A 102 -14.20 14.06 -4.19
C ARG A 102 -13.93 13.46 -5.57
N MET A 103 -12.67 13.17 -5.89
CA MET A 103 -12.27 12.56 -7.16
C MET A 103 -12.98 11.22 -7.40
N PHE A 104 -12.92 10.29 -6.45
CA PHE A 104 -13.58 8.99 -6.60
C PHE A 104 -15.09 9.12 -6.62
N GLY A 105 -15.66 10.02 -5.81
CA GLY A 105 -17.11 10.29 -5.80
C GLY A 105 -17.61 10.80 -7.15
N VAL A 106 -16.92 11.77 -7.75
CA VAL A 106 -17.25 12.28 -9.09
C VAL A 106 -17.06 11.20 -10.14
N THR A 107 -15.97 10.43 -10.08
CA THR A 107 -15.73 9.30 -10.99
C THR A 107 -16.92 8.35 -10.97
N LYS A 108 -17.36 7.94 -9.78
CA LYS A 108 -18.48 7.03 -9.56
C LYS A 108 -19.78 7.60 -10.14
N ALA A 109 -20.10 8.84 -9.79
CA ALA A 109 -21.33 9.51 -10.24
C ALA A 109 -21.37 9.70 -11.76
N ARG A 110 -20.25 10.10 -12.37
CA ARG A 110 -20.16 10.34 -13.81
C ARG A 110 -20.19 9.05 -14.63
N ALA A 111 -19.56 7.98 -14.14
CA ALA A 111 -19.61 6.67 -14.80
C ALA A 111 -21.01 6.03 -14.72
N ALA A 112 -21.71 6.18 -13.59
CA ALA A 112 -23.11 5.78 -13.49
C ALA A 112 -23.98 6.55 -14.50
N LEU A 113 -23.86 7.89 -14.53
CA LEU A 113 -24.64 8.75 -15.41
C LEU A 113 -24.37 8.50 -16.91
N LEU A 114 -23.10 8.33 -17.30
CA LEU A 114 -22.71 8.28 -18.71
C LEU A 114 -22.69 6.86 -19.30
N PHE A 115 -22.52 5.84 -18.47
CA PHE A 115 -22.32 4.46 -18.91
C PHE A 115 -23.23 3.43 -18.23
N GLY A 116 -24.09 3.84 -17.29
CA GLY A 116 -24.96 2.92 -16.55
C GLY A 116 -24.21 2.01 -15.59
N LEU A 117 -22.99 2.38 -15.20
CA LEU A 117 -22.14 1.60 -14.30
C LEU A 117 -22.49 1.91 -12.84
N GLU A 118 -23.60 1.37 -12.36
CA GLU A 118 -23.99 1.49 -10.95
C GLU A 118 -23.15 0.56 -10.08
N GLY A 119 -22.72 1.06 -8.91
CA GLY A 119 -21.99 0.25 -7.93
C GLY A 119 -20.59 -0.22 -8.34
N PHE A 120 -20.12 0.08 -9.56
CA PHE A 120 -18.86 -0.46 -10.09
C PHE A 120 -17.60 -0.05 -9.32
N LEU A 121 -17.67 1.04 -8.54
CA LEU A 121 -16.55 1.56 -7.75
C LEU A 121 -16.90 1.54 -6.25
N ASP A 122 -16.11 0.79 -5.49
CA ASP A 122 -16.11 0.86 -4.03
C ASP A 122 -15.26 2.06 -3.58
N LEU A 123 -15.93 3.06 -3.00
CA LEU A 123 -15.29 4.26 -2.51
C LEU A 123 -14.39 3.99 -1.30
N ASN A 124 -14.78 3.10 -0.39
CA ASN A 124 -14.01 2.82 0.81
C ASN A 124 -12.74 2.05 0.46
N ALA A 125 -12.85 1.02 -0.39
CA ALA A 125 -11.70 0.27 -0.89
C ALA A 125 -10.74 1.17 -1.69
N SER A 126 -11.29 2.06 -2.54
CA SER A 126 -10.47 3.03 -3.29
C SER A 126 -9.77 4.01 -2.36
N MET A 127 -10.44 4.54 -1.32
CA MET A 127 -9.83 5.42 -0.32
C MET A 127 -8.73 4.73 0.50
N ALA A 128 -8.87 3.43 0.80
CA ALA A 128 -7.84 2.65 1.50
C ALA A 128 -6.56 2.48 0.67
N SER A 129 -6.66 2.56 -0.67
CA SER A 129 -5.52 2.46 -1.58
C SER A 129 -4.71 3.76 -1.74
N VAL A 130 -5.26 4.89 -1.27
CA VAL A 130 -4.64 6.21 -1.44
C VAL A 130 -3.39 6.33 -0.58
N PRO A 131 -2.24 6.77 -1.13
CA PRO A 131 -1.02 6.97 -0.38
C PRO A 131 -1.08 8.28 0.43
N VAL A 132 -1.92 8.36 1.46
CA VAL A 132 -2.12 9.60 2.25
C VAL A 132 -0.83 10.08 2.95
N ARG A 133 0.22 9.26 3.05
CA ARG A 133 1.49 9.61 3.69
C ARG A 133 2.72 8.92 3.10
N ARG A 134 2.98 9.01 1.80
CA ARG A 134 4.33 8.68 1.29
C ARG A 134 5.04 9.94 0.82
N ALA A 135 6.25 10.14 1.31
CA ALA A 135 7.15 11.15 0.78
C ALA A 135 7.23 11.00 -0.75
N PRO A 136 7.34 12.10 -1.51
CA PRO A 136 7.39 12.05 -2.96
C PRO A 136 8.46 11.06 -3.40
N GLY A 137 8.03 9.99 -4.03
CA GLY A 137 8.87 8.87 -4.39
C GLY A 137 8.22 8.15 -5.56
N ARG A 138 9.04 7.84 -6.56
CA ARG A 138 8.65 7.02 -7.70
C ARG A 138 7.87 5.80 -7.20
N PRO A 139 6.66 5.51 -7.73
CA PRO A 139 5.98 4.27 -7.41
C PRO A 139 6.96 3.11 -7.56
N PRO A 140 7.01 2.15 -6.62
CA PRO A 140 7.82 0.96 -6.81
C PRO A 140 7.47 0.33 -8.15
N ASN A 141 8.48 -0.20 -8.86
CA ASN A 141 8.24 -0.83 -10.16
C ASN A 141 7.10 -1.83 -10.04
N ARG A 142 6.08 -1.67 -10.90
CA ARG A 142 4.94 -2.57 -10.97
C ARG A 142 5.46 -3.99 -11.19
N ARG A 143 5.04 -4.93 -10.34
CA ARG A 143 5.44 -6.33 -10.45
C ARG A 143 4.92 -6.92 -11.78
N PRO A 144 5.60 -7.94 -12.35
CA PRO A 144 5.10 -8.68 -13.50
C PRO A 144 3.69 -9.22 -13.25
N ALA A 145 2.86 -9.39 -14.28
CA ALA A 145 1.46 -9.72 -14.05
C ALA A 145 1.19 -11.17 -13.61
N LEU A 146 2.18 -12.04 -13.82
CA LEU A 146 2.20 -13.41 -13.29
C LEU A 146 3.01 -13.53 -11.99
N ALA A 147 3.48 -12.43 -11.41
CA ALA A 147 4.18 -12.49 -10.15
C ALA A 147 3.17 -12.86 -9.05
N THR A 148 3.12 -14.15 -8.72
CA THR A 148 2.56 -14.60 -7.47
C THR A 148 3.46 -14.08 -6.37
N GLU A 149 2.92 -13.49 -5.30
CA GLU A 149 3.72 -13.27 -4.11
C GLU A 149 4.20 -14.64 -3.63
N SER A 150 5.46 -14.97 -3.91
CA SER A 150 6.08 -16.06 -3.20
C SER A 150 6.12 -15.63 -1.72
N ARG A 151 5.83 -16.56 -0.81
CA ARG A 151 6.01 -16.31 0.63
C ARG A 151 7.44 -15.85 0.95
N GLU A 152 8.39 -16.14 0.06
CA GLU A 152 9.78 -15.72 0.09
C GLU A 152 10.03 -14.26 -0.37
N GLU A 153 9.12 -13.57 -1.06
CA GLU A 153 9.26 -12.17 -1.49
C GLU A 153 8.46 -11.16 -0.63
N GLY A 154 7.81 -11.66 0.43
CA GLY A 154 6.96 -10.88 1.33
C GLY A 154 7.70 -9.83 2.17
N TYR A 155 6.95 -8.97 2.85
CA TYR A 155 7.50 -7.97 3.78
C TYR A 155 8.34 -8.63 4.90
N PHE A 156 7.97 -9.84 5.33
CA PHE A 156 8.63 -10.62 6.38
C PHE A 156 9.65 -11.63 5.85
N ASN A 157 10.16 -11.49 4.62
CA ASN A 157 11.30 -12.29 4.16
C ASN A 157 12.53 -12.11 5.07
N VAL A 158 13.24 -13.20 5.37
CA VAL A 158 14.36 -13.21 6.34
C VAL A 158 15.47 -12.22 5.95
N ASP A 159 15.99 -12.27 4.71
CA ASP A 159 17.07 -11.37 4.26
C ASP A 159 16.67 -9.90 4.36
N ARG A 160 15.41 -9.61 4.03
CA ARG A 160 14.86 -8.27 4.13
C ARG A 160 14.72 -7.81 5.58
N LEU A 161 14.28 -8.69 6.47
CA LEU A 161 14.16 -8.42 7.90
C LEU A 161 15.52 -8.19 8.55
N VAL A 162 16.54 -8.98 8.22
CA VAL A 162 17.92 -8.77 8.70
C VAL A 162 18.41 -7.37 8.33
N ARG A 163 18.25 -6.96 7.06
CA ARG A 163 18.61 -5.60 6.62
C ARG A 163 17.81 -4.53 7.36
N LEU A 164 16.51 -4.75 7.57
CA LEU A 164 15.63 -3.82 8.28
C LEU A 164 16.07 -3.62 9.74
N PHE A 165 16.37 -4.71 10.45
CA PHE A 165 16.76 -4.67 11.86
C PHE A 165 18.08 -3.93 12.04
N LEU A 166 19.05 -4.17 11.16
CA LEU A 166 20.35 -3.49 11.21
C LEU A 166 20.25 -2.00 10.82
N GLN A 167 19.35 -1.63 9.91
CA GLN A 167 19.14 -0.22 9.53
C GLN A 167 18.28 0.55 10.53
N ARG A 168 17.33 -0.13 11.19
CA ARG A 168 16.34 0.48 12.09
C ARG A 168 16.19 -0.39 13.34
N LEU A 169 17.14 -0.26 14.27
CA LEU A 169 17.26 -1.10 15.47
C LEU A 169 15.98 -1.18 16.33
N GLY A 170 15.23 -0.07 16.42
CA GLY A 170 13.98 0.00 17.18
C GLY A 170 12.73 -0.46 16.44
N GLN A 171 12.82 -0.73 15.13
CA GLN A 171 11.69 -1.17 14.31
C GLN A 171 11.01 -2.45 14.80
N PRO A 172 11.74 -3.52 15.22
CA PRO A 172 11.11 -4.75 15.68
C PRO A 172 10.58 -4.68 17.11
N LEU A 173 10.70 -3.56 17.83
CA LEU A 173 10.16 -3.46 19.19
C LEU A 173 8.65 -3.71 19.18
N LYS A 174 8.18 -4.47 20.17
CA LYS A 174 6.80 -4.96 20.34
C LYS A 174 6.32 -5.97 19.30
N TRP A 175 7.16 -6.37 18.34
CA TRP A 175 6.78 -7.38 17.36
C TRP A 175 6.67 -8.75 18.03
N LYS A 176 5.72 -9.54 17.58
CA LYS A 176 5.55 -10.93 18.01
C LYS A 176 6.46 -11.84 17.21
N VAL A 177 7.01 -12.85 17.88
CA VAL A 177 7.85 -13.89 17.30
C VAL A 177 7.36 -15.26 17.75
N ILE A 178 7.76 -16.29 17.03
CA ILE A 178 7.54 -17.68 17.45
C ILE A 178 8.87 -18.38 17.59
N ALA A 179 9.01 -19.13 18.68
CA ALA A 179 10.08 -20.06 18.90
C ALA A 179 9.50 -21.46 19.11
N ASP A 180 10.14 -22.44 18.48
CA ASP A 180 9.92 -23.85 18.79
C ASP A 180 10.81 -24.19 19.99
N MET A 181 10.22 -24.70 21.06
CA MET A 181 10.92 -25.11 22.27
C MET A 181 10.55 -26.56 22.61
N ASP A 182 11.57 -27.33 22.96
CA ASP A 182 11.41 -28.72 23.41
C ASP A 182 10.89 -28.73 24.85
N VAL A 183 9.71 -29.30 25.06
CA VAL A 183 9.06 -29.45 26.37
C VAL A 183 9.02 -30.93 26.71
N GLU A 184 9.56 -31.30 27.86
CA GLU A 184 9.48 -32.66 28.37
C GLU A 184 8.11 -32.91 29.00
N VAL A 185 7.31 -33.79 28.40
CA VAL A 185 5.99 -34.20 28.88
C VAL A 185 6.01 -35.72 29.09
N GLU A 186 5.82 -36.15 30.34
CA GLU A 186 5.79 -37.58 30.72
C GLU A 186 7.02 -38.41 30.30
N GLY A 187 8.17 -37.76 30.09
CA GLY A 187 9.43 -38.40 29.69
C GLY A 187 9.69 -38.44 28.18
N ASP A 188 8.76 -37.92 27.37
CA ASP A 188 8.92 -37.68 25.94
C ASP A 188 9.17 -36.18 25.67
N ILE A 189 10.01 -35.87 24.68
CA ILE A 189 10.32 -34.50 24.26
C ILE A 189 9.34 -34.10 23.16
N GLU A 190 8.46 -33.14 23.43
CA GLU A 190 7.53 -32.56 22.47
C GLU A 190 7.95 -31.14 22.06
N SER A 191 8.04 -30.87 20.76
CA SER A 191 8.28 -29.52 20.24
C SER A 191 7.00 -28.69 20.35
N SER A 192 6.98 -27.73 21.27
CA SER A 192 5.87 -26.80 21.47
C SER A 192 6.20 -25.40 20.94
N MET A 193 5.20 -24.69 20.42
CA MET A 193 5.36 -23.33 19.88
C MET A 193 5.01 -22.29 20.93
N PHE A 194 5.95 -21.39 21.21
CA PHE A 194 5.75 -20.29 22.16
C PHE A 194 5.76 -18.95 21.45
N ILE A 195 4.81 -18.08 21.82
CA ILE A 195 4.71 -16.72 21.30
C ILE A 195 5.51 -15.80 22.22
N GLY A 196 6.49 -15.13 21.65
CA GLY A 196 7.29 -14.11 22.32
C GLY A 196 7.01 -12.71 21.78
N GLN A 197 7.42 -11.69 22.53
CA GLN A 197 7.41 -10.30 22.08
C GLN A 197 8.80 -9.67 22.25
N VAL A 198 9.26 -8.95 21.23
CA VAL A 198 10.50 -8.18 21.33
C VAL A 198 10.32 -7.01 22.29
N VAL A 199 11.08 -6.97 23.37
CA VAL A 199 10.94 -5.97 24.45
C VAL A 199 12.11 -4.98 24.52
N GLY A 200 13.25 -5.31 23.93
CA GLY A 200 14.44 -4.45 23.96
C GLY A 200 15.51 -4.87 22.99
N PHE A 201 16.56 -4.07 22.88
CA PHE A 201 17.78 -4.42 22.16
C PHE A 201 18.99 -3.76 22.82
N ARG A 202 20.17 -4.33 22.61
CA ARG A 202 21.46 -3.82 23.10
C ARG A 202 22.58 -4.13 22.12
N LEU A 203 23.69 -3.41 22.25
CA LEU A 203 24.94 -3.74 21.57
C LEU A 203 25.81 -4.52 22.56
N SER A 204 26.20 -5.74 22.20
CA SER A 204 27.10 -6.60 22.99
C SER A 204 28.22 -7.08 22.09
N ASP A 205 29.48 -6.84 22.46
CA ASP A 205 30.66 -7.26 21.71
C ASP A 205 30.64 -6.91 20.20
N GLY A 206 30.05 -5.76 19.87
CA GLY A 206 29.94 -5.28 18.49
C GLY A 206 28.77 -5.88 17.70
N VAL A 207 27.97 -6.77 18.32
CA VAL A 207 26.78 -7.39 17.73
C VAL A 207 25.51 -6.82 18.38
N TYR A 208 24.53 -6.44 17.54
CA TYR A 208 23.22 -6.04 18.05
C TYR A 208 22.40 -7.29 18.41
N ILE A 209 21.89 -7.29 19.63
CA ILE A 209 21.10 -8.37 20.22
C ILE A 209 19.74 -7.82 20.63
N TRP A 210 18.68 -8.50 20.24
CA TRP A 210 17.30 -8.20 20.64
C TRP A 210 16.85 -9.17 21.72
N SER A 211 16.19 -8.65 22.75
CA SER A 211 15.63 -9.45 23.83
C SER A 211 14.14 -9.65 23.61
N VAL A 212 13.71 -10.91 23.64
CA VAL A 212 12.33 -11.35 23.46
C VAL A 212 11.82 -11.90 24.78
N ARG A 213 10.66 -11.43 25.21
CA ARG A 213 9.94 -11.96 26.38
C ARG A 213 8.85 -12.93 25.93
N PHE A 214 8.89 -14.16 26.43
CA PHE A 214 7.88 -15.18 26.18
C PHE A 214 6.78 -15.16 27.24
N THR A 215 5.68 -15.88 26.98
CA THR A 215 4.48 -15.90 27.84
C THR A 215 4.69 -16.53 29.20
N ASP A 216 5.69 -17.41 29.31
CA ASP A 216 6.21 -17.99 30.56
C ASP A 216 7.01 -16.99 31.43
N GLY A 217 7.33 -15.82 30.87
CA GLY A 217 8.11 -14.77 31.53
C GLY A 217 9.60 -14.80 31.17
N ASP A 218 10.05 -15.80 30.41
CA ASP A 218 11.46 -15.95 30.06
C ASP A 218 11.92 -14.91 29.04
N LEU A 219 13.18 -14.51 29.19
CA LEU A 219 13.85 -13.56 28.32
C LEU A 219 14.93 -14.29 27.53
N CYS A 220 14.76 -14.35 26.21
CA CYS A 220 15.74 -14.93 25.31
C CYS A 220 16.31 -13.87 24.38
N ASP A 221 17.59 -14.01 24.07
CA ASP A 221 18.33 -13.09 23.24
C ASP A 221 18.49 -13.63 21.81
N TYR A 222 18.29 -12.75 20.84
CA TYR A 222 18.32 -13.06 19.43
C TYR A 222 19.25 -12.12 18.69
N GLU A 223 20.14 -12.67 17.87
CA GLU A 223 20.83 -11.90 16.83
C GLU A 223 19.88 -11.59 15.67
N ALA A 224 20.30 -10.71 14.76
CA ALA A 224 19.46 -10.21 13.68
C ALA A 224 18.85 -11.32 12.82
N GLU A 225 19.62 -12.35 12.44
CA GLU A 225 19.14 -13.45 11.61
C GLU A 225 18.18 -14.38 12.37
N GLN A 226 18.52 -14.70 13.62
CA GLN A 226 17.66 -15.53 14.48
C GLN A 226 16.32 -14.85 14.71
N LEU A 227 16.33 -13.54 15.00
CA LEU A 227 15.12 -12.75 15.16
C LEU A 227 14.31 -12.73 13.86
N ALA A 228 14.97 -12.55 12.71
CA ALA A 228 14.31 -12.50 11.40
C ALA A 228 13.60 -13.81 11.08
N ARG A 229 14.22 -14.96 11.40
CA ARG A 229 13.60 -16.29 11.26
C ARG A 229 12.41 -16.45 12.19
N ALA A 230 12.53 -16.06 13.46
CA ALA A 230 11.44 -16.16 14.44
C ALA A 230 10.23 -15.26 14.09
N VAL A 231 10.48 -14.07 13.53
CA VAL A 231 9.45 -13.17 12.99
C VAL A 231 8.81 -13.74 11.73
N ASN A 232 9.62 -14.24 10.80
CA ASN A 232 9.14 -14.87 9.57
C ASN A 232 8.24 -16.07 9.91
N ARG A 233 8.65 -16.89 10.88
CA ARG A 233 7.87 -18.03 11.36
C ARG A 233 6.53 -17.63 11.96
N ALA A 234 6.50 -16.56 12.76
CA ALA A 234 5.24 -16.00 13.27
C ALA A 234 4.29 -15.60 12.13
N HIS A 235 4.83 -14.98 11.08
CA HIS A 235 4.06 -14.65 9.88
C HIS A 235 3.58 -15.89 9.11
N GLU A 236 4.41 -16.93 8.97
CA GLU A 236 4.07 -18.16 8.24
C GLU A 236 2.85 -18.89 8.80
N ILE A 237 2.63 -18.78 10.11
CA ILE A 237 1.49 -19.40 10.79
C ILE A 237 0.37 -18.40 11.15
N ASP A 238 0.34 -17.27 10.44
CA ASP A 238 -0.71 -16.24 10.53
C ASP A 238 -0.84 -15.55 11.91
N VAL A 239 0.24 -15.51 12.71
CA VAL A 239 0.30 -14.63 13.88
C VAL A 239 0.51 -13.20 13.43
N SER A 240 -0.32 -12.28 13.93
CA SER A 240 -0.14 -10.85 13.70
C SER A 240 1.16 -10.37 14.35
N VAL A 241 2.20 -10.22 13.54
CA VAL A 241 3.57 -9.86 13.95
C VAL A 241 3.62 -8.44 14.52
N THR A 242 2.99 -7.48 13.85
CA THR A 242 3.05 -6.07 14.26
C THR A 242 1.91 -5.77 15.24
N SER A 243 2.24 -5.21 16.40
CA SER A 243 1.23 -4.60 17.27
C SER A 243 0.70 -3.32 16.62
N GLU A 244 -0.63 -3.20 16.50
CA GLU A 244 -1.31 -1.92 16.20
C GLU A 244 -1.01 -0.84 17.26
#